data_AF-A0AA88I9H8-F1
#
_entry.id   AF-A0AA88I9H8-F1
#
_cell.length_a   1.000
_cell.length_b   1.000
_cell.length_c   1.000
_cell.angle_alpha   90.00
_cell.angle_beta   90.00
_cell.angle_gamma   90.00
#
_symmetry.space_group_name_H-M   'P 1'
#
loop_
_entity.id
_entity.type
_entity.pdbx_description
1 polymer ?
#
loop_
_entity_poly.entity_id
_entity_poly.type
_entity_poly.pdbx_seq_one_letter_code
_entity_poly.pdbx_strand_id
1 'polypeptide(L)'
;MQAQFNSIMQTQFESIRNLFGVQPGDYLVSLTDTPHEVLENPGASGSILFLTENKRCIMKTVQKKEKALLTELFQEYYNNLVQNPKTLLPKYFDCYPCKNRKITLSVMNNIFPTSIQLHQKFDLKGSTYKRKVSKKETSKKSPTYKDLDFMKKHPEGIFLENKTYDTLFETMEKDCKLLESFKIIDYSLLLGVYFVRSDSTALDRNDANDFPSGATLAWTKNGDRLALYMGIIDILQKYDAKKKMEHCLKSVITDGKAVSVQNP
;
A
#
# COMPACT_ATOMS: atom_id res chain seq x y z
N MET A 1 -22.80 2.17 8.21
CA MET A 1 -22.31 3.56 8.34
C MET A 1 -22.91 4.33 7.19
N GLN A 2 -23.79 5.31 7.41
CA GLN A 2 -24.33 6.12 6.30
C GLN A 2 -23.34 7.26 6.03
N ALA A 3 -22.52 7.11 4.99
CA ALA A 3 -21.71 8.19 4.44
C ALA A 3 -22.61 9.05 3.53
N GLN A 4 -22.34 10.35 3.48
CA GLN A 4 -22.85 11.15 2.39
C GLN A 4 -21.84 11.11 1.26
N PHE A 5 -22.29 10.80 0.05
CA PHE A 5 -21.48 10.81 -1.16
C PHE A 5 -21.16 12.24 -1.64
N ASN A 6 -20.83 13.13 -0.68
CA ASN A 6 -20.32 14.47 -0.93
C ASN A 6 -18.81 14.43 -0.70
N SER A 7 -18.06 14.07 -1.73
CA SER A 7 -16.61 13.95 -1.65
C SER A 7 -15.97 15.30 -1.30
N ILE A 8 -14.98 15.30 -0.41
CA ILE A 8 -14.09 16.46 -0.30
C ILE A 8 -13.28 16.52 -1.59
N MET A 9 -13.11 17.70 -2.19
CA MET A 9 -12.28 17.84 -3.41
C MET A 9 -12.76 16.97 -4.60
N GLN A 10 -14.07 16.92 -4.82
CA GLN A 10 -14.70 16.06 -5.83
C GLN A 10 -14.06 16.16 -7.23
N THR A 11 -13.85 17.38 -7.74
CA THR A 11 -13.27 17.60 -9.08
C THR A 11 -11.84 17.12 -9.17
N GLN A 12 -11.07 17.25 -8.09
CA GLN A 12 -9.69 16.80 -8.05
C GLN A 12 -9.61 15.27 -8.01
N PHE A 13 -10.44 14.59 -7.21
CA PHE A 13 -10.49 13.13 -7.17
C PHE A 13 -11.06 12.51 -8.45
N GLU A 14 -12.00 13.19 -9.11
CA GLU A 14 -12.44 12.84 -10.46
C GLU A 14 -11.28 12.85 -11.45
N SER A 15 -10.39 13.85 -11.37
CA SER A 15 -9.19 13.91 -12.22
C SER A 15 -8.25 12.71 -11.99
N ILE A 16 -8.10 12.24 -10.75
CA ILE A 16 -7.32 11.03 -10.44
C ILE A 16 -8.01 9.77 -10.98
N ARG A 17 -9.32 9.64 -10.80
CA ARG A 17 -10.07 8.49 -11.36
C ARG A 17 -9.92 8.41 -12.87
N ASN A 18 -10.03 9.54 -13.58
CA ASN A 18 -9.83 9.60 -15.02
C ASN A 18 -8.40 9.20 -15.41
N LEU A 19 -7.39 9.67 -14.67
CA LEU A 19 -5.98 9.30 -14.91
C LEU A 19 -5.73 7.80 -14.81
N PHE A 20 -6.45 7.10 -13.92
CA PHE A 20 -6.33 5.64 -13.72
C PHE A 20 -7.44 4.83 -14.40
N GLY A 21 -8.23 5.44 -15.30
CA GLY A 21 -9.26 4.75 -16.07
C GLY A 21 -10.42 4.21 -15.23
N VAL A 22 -10.64 4.75 -14.03
CA VAL A 22 -11.73 4.35 -13.13
C VAL A 22 -13.03 5.00 -13.59
N GLN A 23 -13.87 4.21 -14.28
CA GLN A 23 -15.13 4.69 -14.83
C GLN A 23 -16.15 5.02 -13.72
N PRO A 24 -16.87 6.16 -13.80
CA PRO A 24 -17.80 6.58 -12.76
C PRO A 24 -18.88 5.55 -12.40
N GLY A 25 -19.44 4.87 -13.41
CA GLY A 25 -20.47 3.83 -13.22
C GLY A 25 -19.95 2.64 -12.41
N ASP A 26 -18.86 2.03 -12.86
CA ASP A 26 -18.18 0.92 -12.17
C ASP A 26 -17.76 1.31 -10.75
N TYR A 27 -17.29 2.54 -10.58
CA TYR A 27 -16.86 3.06 -9.30
C TYR A 27 -18.01 3.16 -8.31
N LEU A 28 -19.13 3.77 -8.69
CA LEU A 28 -20.29 3.90 -7.82
C LEU A 28 -20.86 2.54 -7.42
N VAL A 29 -21.05 1.63 -8.39
CA VAL A 29 -21.49 0.25 -8.16
C VAL A 29 -20.58 -0.44 -7.13
N SER A 30 -19.25 -0.28 -7.27
CA SER A 30 -18.30 -0.89 -6.34
C SER A 30 -18.42 -0.40 -4.90
N LEU A 31 -19.00 0.77 -4.66
CA LEU A 31 -19.17 1.37 -3.33
C LEU A 31 -20.53 1.12 -2.70
N THR A 32 -21.58 0.86 -3.49
CA THR A 32 -22.99 0.91 -3.01
C THR A 32 -23.73 -0.42 -3.02
N ASP A 33 -23.36 -1.36 -3.88
CA ASP A 33 -24.25 -2.50 -4.16
C ASP A 33 -24.32 -3.54 -3.05
N THR A 34 -23.23 -3.76 -2.31
CA THR A 34 -23.16 -4.86 -1.35
C THR A 34 -22.37 -4.52 -0.08
N PRO A 35 -22.57 -5.30 1.01
CA PRO A 35 -21.76 -5.16 2.22
C PRO A 35 -20.29 -5.43 1.94
N HIS A 36 -19.44 -4.48 2.34
CA HIS A 36 -17.99 -4.57 2.16
C HIS A 36 -17.33 -5.49 3.20
N GLU A 37 -16.32 -6.26 2.78
CA GLU A 37 -15.55 -7.11 3.68
C GLU A 37 -14.72 -6.22 4.62
N VAL A 38 -14.88 -6.40 5.94
CA VAL A 38 -14.04 -5.69 6.92
C VAL A 38 -12.68 -6.39 6.99
N LEU A 39 -11.65 -5.69 6.57
CA LEU A 39 -10.28 -6.17 6.71
C LEU A 39 -9.79 -5.91 8.13
N GLU A 40 -9.32 -6.97 8.81
CA GLU A 40 -8.60 -6.80 10.06
C GLU A 40 -7.31 -6.02 9.79
N ASN A 41 -7.20 -4.80 10.33
CA ASN A 41 -5.98 -4.02 10.26
C ASN A 41 -5.06 -4.37 11.44
N PRO A 42 -3.87 -4.95 11.22
CA PRO A 42 -2.90 -5.19 12.29
C PRO A 42 -2.22 -3.92 12.81
N GLY A 43 -2.47 -2.76 12.18
CA GLY A 43 -1.89 -1.46 12.51
C GLY A 43 -2.42 -0.83 13.80
N ALA A 44 -1.55 -0.08 14.48
CA ALA A 44 -1.84 0.57 15.76
C ALA A 44 -2.74 1.83 15.67
N SER A 45 -3.13 2.25 14.45
CA SER A 45 -3.88 3.49 14.22
C SER A 45 -5.37 3.39 14.61
N GLY A 46 -5.89 2.18 14.81
CA GLY A 46 -7.32 1.94 15.04
C GLY A 46 -8.21 2.23 13.82
N SER A 47 -7.61 2.42 12.64
CA SER A 47 -8.36 2.61 11.40
C SER A 47 -8.97 1.28 10.92
N ILE A 48 -10.24 1.33 10.53
CA ILE A 48 -10.95 0.22 9.90
C ILE A 48 -10.74 0.30 8.39
N LEU A 49 -10.47 -0.85 7.78
CA LEU A 49 -10.33 -1.03 6.35
C LEU A 49 -11.52 -1.86 5.85
N PHE A 50 -12.07 -1.50 4.71
CA PHE A 50 -13.13 -2.23 4.02
C PHE A 50 -12.65 -2.54 2.60
N LEU A 51 -12.82 -3.77 2.15
CA LEU A 51 -12.58 -4.18 0.77
C LEU A 51 -13.91 -4.20 0.03
N THR A 52 -13.97 -3.53 -1.12
CA THR A 52 -15.16 -3.63 -1.97
C THR A 52 -15.39 -5.06 -2.42
N GLU A 53 -16.63 -5.46 -2.70
CA GLU A 53 -16.95 -6.83 -3.10
C GLU A 53 -16.19 -7.28 -4.35
N ASN A 54 -16.07 -6.40 -5.35
CA ASN A 54 -15.27 -6.63 -6.55
C ASN A 54 -13.75 -6.58 -6.30
N LYS A 55 -13.33 -6.29 -5.06
CA LYS A 55 -11.95 -6.21 -4.57
C LYS A 55 -11.07 -5.18 -5.28
N ARG A 56 -11.66 -4.26 -6.05
CA ARG A 56 -10.90 -3.23 -6.78
C ARG A 56 -10.48 -2.04 -5.91
N CYS A 57 -11.28 -1.71 -4.90
CA CYS A 57 -11.03 -0.57 -4.03
C CYS A 57 -10.94 -0.98 -2.56
N ILE A 58 -10.16 -0.21 -1.81
CA ILE A 58 -10.09 -0.26 -0.36
C ILE A 58 -10.66 1.06 0.16
N MET A 59 -11.58 0.97 1.12
CA MET A 59 -12.05 2.13 1.88
C MET A 59 -11.41 2.10 3.26
N LYS A 60 -10.80 3.21 3.67
CA LYS A 60 -10.14 3.34 4.97
C LYS A 60 -10.78 4.45 5.77
N THR A 61 -11.07 4.20 7.04
CA THR A 61 -11.42 5.28 7.97
C THR A 61 -10.20 6.13 8.26
N VAL A 62 -10.28 7.43 7.96
CA VAL A 62 -9.23 8.42 8.23
C VAL A 62 -9.70 9.43 9.27
N GLN A 63 -8.78 9.80 10.15
CA GLN A 63 -8.97 10.79 11.20
C GLN A 63 -8.89 12.22 10.64
N LYS A 64 -9.37 13.21 11.41
CA LYS A 64 -9.32 14.63 11.02
C LYS A 64 -7.92 15.10 10.59
N LYS A 65 -6.87 14.64 11.29
CA LYS A 65 -5.47 14.99 10.98
C LYS A 65 -4.97 14.36 9.68
N GLU A 66 -5.34 13.11 9.42
CA GLU A 66 -4.97 12.38 8.21
C GLU A 66 -5.67 12.98 6.99
N LYS A 67 -6.96 13.36 7.14
CA LYS A 67 -7.70 14.10 6.13
C LYS A 67 -7.05 15.44 5.82
N ALA A 68 -6.62 16.19 6.84
CA ALA A 68 -5.95 17.47 6.65
C ALA A 68 -4.62 17.32 5.89
N LEU A 69 -3.84 16.29 6.24
CA LEU A 69 -2.60 15.97 5.51
C LEU A 69 -2.89 15.59 4.06
N LEU A 70 -3.91 14.77 3.77
CA LEU A 70 -4.27 14.42 2.39
C LEU A 70 -4.60 15.67 1.56
N THR A 71 -5.31 16.64 2.13
CA THR A 71 -5.59 17.93 1.47
C THR A 71 -4.33 18.77 1.28
N GLU A 72 -3.42 18.82 2.26
CA GLU A 72 -2.14 19.53 2.18
C GLU A 72 -1.22 18.94 1.10
N LEU A 73 -1.13 17.61 1.04
CA LEU A 73 -0.30 16.85 0.11
C LEU A 73 -0.82 16.88 -1.35
N PHE A 74 -2.12 17.15 -1.53
CA PHE A 74 -2.84 16.79 -2.75
C PHE A 74 -2.18 17.29 -4.04
N GLN A 75 -1.75 18.56 -4.09
CA GLN A 75 -1.22 19.16 -5.32
C GLN A 75 0.07 18.46 -5.78
N GLU A 76 1.03 18.30 -4.88
CA GLU A 76 2.31 17.63 -5.18
C GLU A 76 2.11 16.14 -5.45
N TYR A 77 1.19 15.51 -4.71
CA TYR A 77 0.78 14.14 -4.99
C TYR A 77 0.19 13.96 -6.39
N TYR A 78 -0.73 14.83 -6.81
CA TYR A 78 -1.29 14.80 -8.15
C TYR A 78 -0.22 15.00 -9.23
N ASN A 79 0.68 15.97 -9.04
CA ASN A 79 1.82 16.19 -9.94
C ASN A 79 2.68 14.93 -10.07
N ASN A 80 2.98 14.25 -8.94
CA ASN A 80 3.73 13.00 -8.94
C ASN A 80 3.00 11.88 -9.69
N LEU A 81 1.67 11.75 -9.54
CA LEU A 81 0.89 10.76 -10.27
C LEU A 81 0.99 10.94 -11.79
N VAL A 82 0.99 12.20 -12.27
CA VAL A 82 1.08 12.53 -13.69
C VAL A 82 2.51 12.32 -14.23
N GLN A 83 3.52 12.79 -13.49
CA GLN A 83 4.91 12.76 -13.94
C GLN A 83 5.58 11.39 -13.77
N ASN A 84 5.15 10.62 -12.77
CA ASN A 84 5.70 9.32 -12.43
C ASN A 84 4.59 8.25 -12.47
N PRO A 85 4.13 7.81 -13.66
CA PRO A 85 2.99 6.90 -13.79
C PRO A 85 3.21 5.52 -13.14
N LYS A 86 4.46 5.14 -12.87
CA LYS A 86 4.85 3.91 -12.15
C LYS A 86 4.92 4.07 -10.63
N THR A 87 4.61 5.24 -10.08
CA THR A 87 4.62 5.52 -8.63
C THR A 87 3.93 4.42 -7.83
N LEU A 88 4.56 4.05 -6.71
CA LEU A 88 4.07 3.05 -5.76
C LEU A 88 3.10 3.65 -4.74
N LEU A 89 2.92 4.97 -4.71
CA LEU A 89 2.00 5.62 -3.77
C LEU A 89 0.55 5.14 -3.97
N PRO A 90 -0.29 5.12 -2.92
CA PRO A 90 -1.71 4.81 -3.05
C PRO A 90 -2.39 5.72 -4.07
N LYS A 91 -3.36 5.21 -4.81
CA LYS A 91 -4.18 5.97 -5.75
C LYS A 91 -5.50 6.30 -5.06
N TYR A 92 -5.62 7.52 -4.52
CA TYR A 92 -6.82 7.98 -3.82
C TYR A 92 -7.89 8.40 -4.82
N PHE A 93 -9.03 7.72 -4.80
CA PHE A 93 -10.14 7.94 -5.72
C PHE A 93 -11.24 8.82 -5.14
N ASP A 94 -11.34 8.96 -3.82
CA ASP A 94 -12.23 9.91 -3.15
C ASP A 94 -11.94 9.99 -1.65
N CYS A 95 -12.59 10.97 -1.00
CA CYS A 95 -12.61 11.09 0.44
C CYS A 95 -13.97 11.63 0.93
N TYR A 96 -14.76 10.78 1.60
CA TYR A 96 -16.15 11.05 2.00
C TYR A 96 -16.28 11.31 3.50
N PRO A 97 -16.74 12.50 3.94
CA PRO A 97 -17.01 12.76 5.34
C PRO A 97 -18.29 12.04 5.80
N CYS A 98 -18.24 11.32 6.92
CA CYS A 98 -19.42 10.68 7.48
C CYS A 98 -20.15 11.65 8.43
N LYS A 99 -21.41 12.01 8.15
CA LYS A 99 -22.16 13.02 8.93
C LYS A 99 -22.24 12.72 10.43
N ASN A 100 -22.41 11.45 10.80
CA ASN A 100 -22.71 11.06 12.19
C ASN A 100 -21.48 10.60 12.98
N ARG A 101 -20.27 10.72 12.42
CA ARG A 101 -19.01 10.35 13.09
C ARG A 101 -17.93 11.36 12.72
N LYS A 102 -17.00 11.68 13.63
CA LYS A 102 -15.79 12.47 13.31
C LYS A 102 -14.77 11.67 12.48
N ILE A 103 -15.26 10.85 11.55
CA ILE A 103 -14.51 9.92 10.71
C ILE A 103 -14.80 10.29 9.26
N THR A 104 -13.78 10.21 8.43
CA THR A 104 -13.89 10.34 6.97
C THR A 104 -13.49 9.00 6.35
N LEU A 105 -14.08 8.63 5.22
CA LEU A 105 -13.73 7.43 4.47
C LEU A 105 -12.92 7.84 3.26
N SER A 106 -11.65 7.45 3.20
CA SER A 106 -10.84 7.58 1.99
C SER A 106 -11.02 6.31 1.15
N VAL A 107 -11.24 6.47 -0.15
CA VAL A 107 -11.30 5.38 -1.12
C VAL A 107 -10.01 5.36 -1.91
N MET A 108 -9.37 4.21 -2.03
CA MET A 108 -8.12 4.05 -2.76
C MET A 108 -8.07 2.72 -3.53
N ASN A 109 -7.16 2.59 -4.48
CA ASN A 109 -6.95 1.34 -5.20
C ASN A 109 -6.54 0.20 -4.27
N ASN A 110 -6.97 -1.02 -4.58
CA ASN A 110 -6.33 -2.21 -4.07
C ASN A 110 -5.03 -2.45 -4.86
N ILE A 111 -3.89 -2.58 -4.18
CA ILE A 111 -2.59 -2.88 -4.80
C ILE A 111 -2.56 -4.31 -5.32
N PHE A 112 -3.28 -5.23 -4.67
CA PHE A 112 -3.27 -6.63 -5.06
C PHE A 112 -4.31 -6.92 -6.14
N PRO A 113 -3.92 -7.67 -7.18
CA PRO A 113 -4.83 -8.05 -8.25
C PRO A 113 -5.94 -8.96 -7.73
N THR A 114 -7.12 -8.84 -8.34
CA THR A 114 -8.30 -9.60 -7.94
C THR A 114 -8.41 -10.96 -8.64
N SER A 115 -7.74 -11.11 -9.79
CA SER A 115 -7.79 -12.29 -10.65
C SER A 115 -6.81 -13.39 -10.25
N ILE A 116 -5.86 -13.12 -9.34
CA ILE A 116 -4.88 -14.12 -8.88
C ILE A 116 -4.83 -14.16 -7.36
N GLN A 117 -4.58 -15.36 -6.82
CA GLN A 117 -4.34 -15.54 -5.39
C GLN A 117 -2.84 -15.46 -5.13
N LEU A 118 -2.42 -14.48 -4.32
CA LEU A 118 -1.04 -14.34 -3.89
C LEU A 118 -0.62 -15.47 -2.96
N HIS A 119 0.60 -15.95 -3.14
CA HIS A 119 1.18 -17.02 -2.32
C HIS A 119 1.78 -16.45 -1.03
N GLN A 120 2.35 -15.25 -1.09
CA GLN A 120 2.92 -14.56 0.08
C GLN A 120 2.56 -13.08 0.05
N LYS A 121 2.42 -12.48 1.23
CA LYS A 121 2.22 -11.04 1.43
C LYS A 121 3.14 -10.55 2.53
N PHE A 122 3.74 -9.38 2.35
CA PHE A 122 4.64 -8.76 3.29
C PHE A 122 4.29 -7.29 3.47
N ASP A 123 4.25 -6.83 4.71
CA ASP A 123 4.31 -5.42 5.10
C ASP A 123 5.76 -5.16 5.51
N LEU A 124 6.48 -4.30 4.78
CA LEU A 124 7.92 -4.06 4.98
C LEU A 124 8.16 -2.59 5.32
N LYS A 125 8.97 -2.31 6.35
CA LYS A 125 9.34 -0.95 6.77
C LYS A 125 10.83 -0.67 6.75
N GLY A 126 11.66 -1.71 6.58
CA GLY A 126 13.12 -1.60 6.69
C GLY A 126 13.65 -1.58 8.14
N SER A 127 12.78 -1.75 9.13
CA SER A 127 13.15 -1.82 10.55
C SER A 127 13.00 -3.25 11.10
N THR A 128 13.58 -3.55 12.27
CA THR A 128 13.56 -4.92 12.84
C THR A 128 12.72 -5.04 14.12
N TYR A 129 12.58 -3.96 14.91
CA TYR A 129 11.86 -4.01 16.18
C TYR A 129 10.35 -4.26 16.00
N LYS A 130 9.82 -5.34 16.62
CA LYS A 130 8.42 -5.81 16.47
C LYS A 130 8.00 -6.06 15.01
N ARG A 131 8.97 -6.34 14.13
CA ARG A 131 8.75 -6.65 12.71
C ARG A 131 8.79 -8.15 12.42
N LYS A 132 8.19 -8.93 13.31
CA LYS A 132 7.86 -10.34 13.12
C LYS A 132 6.35 -10.52 13.24
N VAL A 133 5.78 -11.39 12.42
CA VAL A 133 4.35 -11.73 12.41
C VAL A 133 3.92 -12.35 13.75
N SER A 134 2.67 -12.10 14.15
CA SER A 134 2.09 -12.68 15.36
C SER A 134 1.50 -14.06 15.10
N LYS A 135 1.34 -14.89 16.16
CA LYS A 135 0.69 -16.20 16.04
C LYS A 135 -0.74 -16.13 15.50
N LYS A 136 -1.50 -15.09 15.92
CA LYS A 136 -2.87 -14.82 15.42
C LYS A 136 -2.88 -14.53 13.92
N GLU A 137 -1.90 -13.78 13.42
CA GLU A 137 -1.82 -13.47 12.00
C GLU A 137 -1.42 -14.71 11.19
N THR A 138 -0.48 -15.52 11.68
CA THR A 138 -0.06 -16.76 11.00
C THR A 138 -1.14 -17.82 10.89
N SER A 139 -2.18 -17.80 11.74
CA SER A 139 -3.30 -18.74 11.65
C SER A 139 -4.33 -18.36 10.57
N LYS A 140 -4.20 -17.19 9.94
CA LYS A 140 -5.08 -16.80 8.82
C LYS A 140 -4.75 -17.62 7.57
N LYS A 141 -5.74 -17.80 6.69
CA LYS A 141 -5.56 -18.44 5.38
C LYS A 141 -4.50 -17.75 4.51
N SER A 142 -4.39 -16.42 4.63
CA SER A 142 -3.45 -15.60 3.87
C SER A 142 -2.80 -14.57 4.81
N PRO A 143 -1.76 -14.98 5.56
CA PRO A 143 -1.09 -14.11 6.52
C PRO A 143 -0.31 -12.99 5.84
N THR A 144 -0.18 -11.86 6.53
CA THR A 144 0.73 -10.78 6.11
C THR A 144 1.97 -10.79 7.00
N TYR A 145 3.09 -11.19 6.39
CA TYR A 145 4.40 -11.29 7.04
C TYR A 145 5.06 -9.92 7.21
N LYS A 146 6.12 -9.84 8.03
CA LYS A 146 6.89 -8.60 8.25
C LYS A 146 8.37 -8.80 7.90
N ASP A 147 9.18 -7.77 8.13
CA ASP A 147 10.59 -7.69 7.72
C ASP A 147 11.44 -8.90 8.17
N LEU A 148 11.33 -9.33 9.43
CA LEU A 148 12.10 -10.47 9.94
C LEU A 148 11.65 -11.80 9.31
N ASP A 149 10.38 -11.91 8.94
CA ASP A 149 9.85 -13.09 8.25
C ASP A 149 10.27 -13.10 6.78
N PHE A 150 10.36 -11.92 6.15
CA PHE A 150 10.90 -11.76 4.81
C PHE A 150 12.36 -12.20 4.76
N MET A 151 13.21 -11.68 5.66
CA MET A 151 14.62 -12.09 5.75
C MET A 151 14.79 -13.60 5.97
N LYS A 152 13.86 -14.23 6.71
CA LYS A 152 13.89 -15.68 6.91
C LYS A 152 13.44 -16.47 5.66
N LYS A 153 12.44 -15.97 4.93
CA LYS A 153 11.85 -16.66 3.77
C LYS A 153 12.66 -16.45 2.48
N HIS A 154 13.28 -15.29 2.34
CA HIS A 154 14.08 -14.87 1.20
C HIS A 154 15.46 -14.38 1.68
N PRO A 155 16.30 -15.25 2.29
CA PRO A 155 17.57 -14.85 2.88
C PRO A 155 18.56 -14.28 1.86
N GLU A 156 18.44 -14.68 0.61
CA GLU A 156 19.26 -14.22 -0.52
C GLU A 156 18.61 -13.05 -1.27
N GLY A 157 17.45 -12.58 -0.79
CA GLY A 157 16.64 -11.57 -1.46
C GLY A 157 15.85 -12.10 -2.65
N ILE A 158 15.25 -11.15 -3.37
CA ILE A 158 14.51 -11.37 -4.63
C ILE A 158 15.28 -10.62 -5.71
N PHE A 159 15.59 -11.30 -6.80
CA PHE A 159 16.41 -10.79 -7.89
C PHE A 159 15.52 -10.18 -8.97
N LEU A 160 15.91 -9.01 -9.46
CA LEU A 160 15.28 -8.30 -10.56
C LEU A 160 16.30 -8.15 -11.68
N GLU A 161 15.82 -8.02 -12.91
CA GLU A 161 16.66 -7.60 -14.03
C GLU A 161 17.19 -6.19 -13.75
N ASN A 162 18.47 -5.90 -14.07
CA ASN A 162 19.11 -4.61 -13.79
C ASN A 162 18.24 -3.41 -14.21
N LYS A 163 17.72 -3.39 -15.44
CA LYS A 163 16.89 -2.29 -15.92
C LYS A 163 15.60 -2.12 -15.11
N THR A 164 14.98 -3.24 -14.72
CA THR A 164 13.76 -3.26 -13.90
C THR A 164 14.06 -2.78 -12.48
N TYR A 165 15.19 -3.22 -11.91
CA TYR A 165 15.70 -2.78 -10.61
C TYR A 165 15.94 -1.26 -10.61
N ASP A 166 16.69 -0.74 -11.58
CA ASP A 166 17.02 0.69 -11.67
C ASP A 166 15.73 1.53 -11.78
N THR A 167 14.79 1.12 -12.63
CA THR A 167 13.50 1.80 -12.79
C THR A 167 12.68 1.80 -11.49
N LEU A 168 12.65 0.66 -10.79
CA LEU A 168 11.93 0.53 -9.51
C LEU A 168 12.60 1.40 -8.44
N PHE A 169 13.93 1.38 -8.37
CA PHE A 169 14.71 2.17 -7.42
C PHE A 169 14.51 3.67 -7.62
N GLU A 170 14.59 4.16 -8.86
CA GLU A 170 14.30 5.56 -9.20
C GLU A 170 12.87 5.95 -8.82
N THR A 171 11.90 5.07 -9.04
CA THR A 171 10.50 5.30 -8.65
C THR A 171 10.36 5.42 -7.14
N MET A 172 10.95 4.47 -6.40
CA MET A 172 10.95 4.48 -4.94
C MET A 172 11.64 5.73 -4.38
N GLU A 173 12.77 6.13 -4.97
CA GLU A 173 13.51 7.31 -4.53
C GLU A 173 12.66 8.59 -4.67
N LYS A 174 11.98 8.76 -5.81
CA LYS A 174 11.07 9.90 -6.04
C LYS A 174 9.89 9.91 -5.08
N ASP A 175 9.26 8.75 -4.88
CA ASP A 175 8.14 8.61 -3.95
C ASP A 175 8.58 8.92 -2.51
N CYS A 176 9.73 8.40 -2.07
CA CYS A 176 10.29 8.68 -0.75
C CYS A 176 10.62 10.16 -0.56
N LYS A 177 11.22 10.83 -1.55
CA LYS A 177 11.51 12.28 -1.51
C LYS A 177 10.24 13.12 -1.32
N LEU A 178 9.14 12.74 -1.99
CA LEU A 178 7.85 13.39 -1.79
C LEU A 178 7.30 13.14 -0.38
N LEU A 179 7.37 11.91 0.12
CA LEU A 179 6.89 11.61 1.48
C LEU A 179 7.71 12.35 2.55
N GLU A 180 9.02 12.42 2.37
CA GLU A 180 9.95 13.17 3.22
C GLU A 180 9.62 14.67 3.24
N SER A 181 9.35 15.29 2.08
CA SER A 181 9.04 16.73 2.01
C SER A 181 7.79 17.13 2.81
N PHE A 182 6.84 16.20 2.99
CA PHE A 182 5.65 16.36 3.82
C PHE A 182 5.80 15.82 5.25
N LYS A 183 7.01 15.36 5.61
CA LYS A 183 7.34 14.76 6.92
C LYS A 183 6.45 13.55 7.23
N ILE A 184 6.13 12.77 6.21
CA ILE A 184 5.34 11.56 6.34
C ILE A 184 6.28 10.42 6.79
N ILE A 185 5.86 9.65 7.77
CA ILE A 185 6.64 8.54 8.34
C ILE A 185 5.75 7.32 8.58
N ASP A 186 6.35 6.24 9.08
CA ASP A 186 5.65 5.01 9.48
C ASP A 186 4.85 4.37 8.32
N TYR A 187 5.13 4.72 7.06
CA TYR A 187 4.60 4.01 5.89
C TYR A 187 5.32 2.66 5.71
N SER A 188 4.69 1.77 4.96
CA SER A 188 5.25 0.46 4.62
C SER A 188 5.23 0.24 3.11
N LEU A 189 6.18 -0.54 2.59
CA LEU A 189 6.04 -1.19 1.29
C LEU A 189 5.23 -2.48 1.48
N LEU A 190 4.05 -2.53 0.90
CA LEU A 190 3.25 -3.74 0.80
C LEU A 190 3.69 -4.53 -0.43
N LEU A 191 4.13 -5.78 -0.22
CA LEU A 191 4.64 -6.67 -1.26
C LEU A 191 3.81 -7.95 -1.32
N GLY A 192 3.24 -8.23 -2.48
CA GLY A 192 2.60 -9.47 -2.84
C GLY A 192 3.52 -10.31 -3.74
N VAL A 193 3.68 -11.59 -3.43
CA VAL A 193 4.50 -12.51 -4.22
C VAL A 193 3.62 -13.61 -4.79
N TYR A 194 3.68 -13.76 -6.11
CA TYR A 194 3.09 -14.87 -6.84
C TYR A 194 4.21 -15.73 -7.45
N PHE A 195 4.31 -17.01 -7.06
CA PHE A 195 5.21 -17.97 -7.69
C PHE A 195 4.59 -18.47 -9.00
N VAL A 196 5.30 -18.28 -10.09
CA VAL A 196 4.87 -18.72 -11.42
C VAL A 196 5.16 -20.22 -11.52
N ARG A 197 4.12 -21.05 -11.67
CA ARG A 197 4.29 -22.51 -11.76
C ARG A 197 4.79 -22.89 -13.15
N SER A 198 5.79 -23.77 -13.21
CA SER A 198 6.38 -24.32 -14.42
C SER A 198 5.46 -25.30 -15.19
N ASP A 199 4.41 -25.86 -14.55
CA ASP A 199 3.55 -26.90 -15.12
C ASP A 199 2.41 -26.41 -16.04
N SER A 200 2.40 -25.13 -16.39
CA SER A 200 1.52 -24.67 -17.49
C SER A 200 2.29 -24.89 -18.78
N THR A 201 1.91 -25.90 -19.57
CA THR A 201 2.43 -26.23 -20.90
C THR A 201 2.21 -25.13 -21.96
N ALA A 202 2.14 -23.86 -21.55
CA ALA A 202 1.85 -22.71 -22.40
C ALA A 202 2.58 -21.40 -21.99
N LEU A 203 3.62 -21.43 -21.15
CA LEU A 203 4.31 -20.20 -20.71
C LEU A 203 5.83 -20.28 -20.85
N ASP A 204 6.29 -20.67 -22.03
CA ASP A 204 7.67 -20.44 -22.48
C ASP A 204 7.85 -19.05 -23.12
N ARG A 205 6.99 -18.10 -22.76
CA ARG A 205 7.04 -16.72 -23.23
C ARG A 205 7.26 -15.78 -22.06
N ASN A 206 8.25 -14.91 -22.18
CA ASN A 206 8.51 -13.79 -21.27
C ASN A 206 7.45 -12.68 -21.41
N ASP A 207 6.19 -13.03 -21.69
CA ASP A 207 5.18 -12.05 -22.04
C ASP A 207 4.60 -11.46 -20.74
N ALA A 208 5.00 -10.22 -20.43
CA ALA A 208 4.46 -9.43 -19.32
C ALA A 208 2.92 -9.28 -19.36
N ASN A 209 2.29 -9.62 -20.49
CA ASN A 209 0.84 -9.62 -20.70
C ASN A 209 0.11 -10.78 -20.00
N ASP A 210 0.83 -11.83 -19.57
CA ASP A 210 0.22 -12.99 -18.89
C ASP A 210 -0.14 -12.69 -17.43
N PHE A 211 0.32 -11.56 -16.89
CA PHE A 211 0.05 -11.14 -15.53
C PHE A 211 -0.88 -9.93 -15.46
N PRO A 212 -1.73 -9.84 -14.42
CA PRO A 212 -2.45 -8.62 -14.11
C PRO A 212 -1.51 -7.40 -14.09
N SER A 213 -2.00 -6.27 -14.61
CA SER A 213 -1.25 -5.02 -14.69
C SER A 213 -0.57 -4.64 -13.36
N GLY A 214 0.64 -4.09 -13.46
CA GLY A 214 1.45 -3.70 -12.31
C GLY A 214 2.37 -4.80 -11.76
N ALA A 215 2.41 -5.98 -12.39
CA ALA A 215 3.35 -7.03 -12.03
C ALA A 215 4.81 -6.63 -12.37
N THR A 216 5.71 -6.88 -11.44
CA THR A 216 7.17 -6.82 -11.67
C THR A 216 7.72 -8.24 -11.67
N LEU A 217 8.32 -8.67 -12.78
CA LEU A 217 8.92 -9.99 -12.90
C LEU A 217 10.23 -10.06 -12.10
N ALA A 218 10.40 -11.16 -11.38
CA ALA A 218 11.55 -11.38 -10.50
C ALA A 218 11.88 -12.86 -10.38
N TRP A 219 13.00 -13.18 -9.73
CA TRP A 219 13.44 -14.55 -9.52
C TRP A 219 14.00 -14.77 -8.12
N THR A 220 13.90 -16.00 -7.61
CA THR A 220 14.70 -16.45 -6.47
C THR A 220 16.11 -16.82 -6.93
N LYS A 221 17.07 -16.92 -6.01
CA LYS A 221 18.42 -17.44 -6.30
C LYS A 221 18.40 -18.83 -6.95
N ASN A 222 17.38 -19.62 -6.64
CA ASN A 222 17.22 -20.99 -7.15
C ASN A 222 16.57 -21.03 -8.56
N GLY A 223 16.23 -19.86 -9.13
CA GLY A 223 15.64 -19.75 -10.46
C GLY A 223 14.11 -19.78 -10.49
N ASP A 224 13.43 -19.82 -9.33
CA ASP A 224 11.96 -19.77 -9.32
C ASP A 224 11.49 -18.41 -9.84
N ARG A 225 10.60 -18.42 -10.83
CA ARG A 225 10.00 -17.22 -11.40
C ARG A 225 8.92 -16.66 -10.49
N LEU A 226 8.94 -15.35 -10.28
CA LEU A 226 8.00 -14.62 -9.42
C LEU A 226 7.35 -13.47 -10.20
N ALA A 227 6.09 -13.20 -9.90
CA ALA A 227 5.44 -11.94 -10.20
C ALA A 227 5.19 -11.18 -8.88
N LEU A 228 5.74 -9.98 -8.78
CA LEU A 228 5.66 -9.12 -7.60
C LEU A 228 4.62 -8.02 -7.81
N TYR A 229 3.81 -7.76 -6.78
CA TYR A 229 2.87 -6.64 -6.72
C TYR A 229 3.24 -5.77 -5.54
N MET A 230 3.55 -4.50 -5.81
CA MET A 230 4.15 -3.60 -4.81
C MET A 230 3.39 -2.29 -4.74
N GLY A 231 3.31 -1.74 -3.54
CA GLY A 231 2.80 -0.39 -3.32
C GLY A 231 3.10 0.10 -1.90
N ILE A 232 3.36 1.39 -1.78
CA ILE A 232 3.53 2.05 -0.49
C ILE A 232 2.14 2.26 0.12
N ILE A 233 2.01 1.98 1.42
CA ILE A 233 0.75 2.11 2.17
C ILE A 233 0.92 2.99 3.41
N ASP A 234 -0.20 3.45 3.97
CA ASP A 234 -0.27 4.22 5.22
C ASP A 234 0.44 5.59 5.21
N ILE A 235 0.45 6.28 4.06
CA ILE A 235 1.14 7.57 3.87
C ILE A 235 0.46 8.81 4.49
N LEU A 236 -0.59 8.64 5.30
CA LEU A 236 -1.30 9.79 5.92
C LEU A 236 -0.88 10.04 7.38
N GLN A 237 0.29 9.53 7.78
CA GLN A 237 0.85 9.73 9.11
C GLN A 237 1.98 10.77 9.07
N LYS A 238 1.66 12.01 9.44
CA LYS A 238 2.66 13.09 9.61
C LYS A 238 3.46 12.90 10.90
N TYR A 239 4.75 13.16 10.86
CA TYR A 239 5.59 13.28 12.05
C TYR A 239 5.14 14.50 12.88
N ASP A 240 4.53 14.24 14.03
CA ASP A 240 4.11 15.27 14.99
C ASP A 240 4.94 15.22 16.29
N ALA A 241 4.80 16.22 17.16
CA ALA A 241 5.56 16.31 18.42
C ALA A 241 5.33 15.09 19.35
N LYS A 242 4.17 14.42 19.23
CA LYS A 242 3.87 13.19 19.98
C LYS A 242 4.69 12.01 19.45
N LYS A 243 4.91 11.93 18.13
CA LYS A 243 5.84 10.98 17.50
C LYS A 243 7.30 11.25 17.83
N LYS A 244 7.70 12.51 17.99
CA LYS A 244 9.04 12.89 18.51
C LYS A 244 9.30 12.37 19.92
N MET A 245 8.29 12.41 20.79
CA MET A 245 8.37 11.84 22.14
C MET A 245 8.39 10.31 22.12
N GLU A 246 7.57 9.68 21.26
CA GLU A 246 7.59 8.22 21.05
C GLU A 246 8.96 7.74 20.52
N HIS A 247 9.57 8.50 19.61
CA HIS A 247 10.93 8.27 19.12
C HIS A 247 11.96 8.34 20.25
N CYS A 248 11.94 9.43 21.02
CA CYS A 248 12.87 9.66 22.13
C CYS A 248 12.78 8.53 23.18
N LEU A 249 11.56 8.12 23.55
CA LEU A 249 11.35 7.03 24.50
C LEU A 249 11.83 5.67 23.94
N LYS A 250 11.63 5.41 22.65
CA LYS A 250 12.05 4.15 22.01
C LYS A 250 13.56 4.10 21.76
N SER A 251 14.19 5.22 21.40
CA SER A 251 15.65 5.31 21.19
C SER A 251 16.45 5.27 22.51
N VAL A 252 15.82 5.57 23.64
CA VAL A 252 16.43 5.42 24.98
C VAL A 252 16.45 3.95 25.44
N ILE A 253 15.53 3.11 24.95
CA ILE A 253 15.37 1.71 25.37
C ILE A 253 16.01 0.73 24.36
N THR A 254 16.23 1.15 23.11
CA THR A 254 16.73 0.28 22.05
C THR A 254 17.55 1.08 21.04
N ASP A 255 18.57 0.45 20.45
CA ASP A 255 19.47 1.09 19.48
C ASP A 255 18.68 1.79 18.37
N GLY A 256 18.89 3.09 18.19
CA GLY A 256 18.00 3.99 17.44
C GLY A 256 17.77 3.57 15.97
N LYS A 257 18.70 2.81 15.39
CA LYS A 257 18.60 2.27 14.03
C LYS A 257 17.59 1.12 13.87
N ALA A 258 17.15 0.50 14.96
CA ALA A 258 16.21 -0.64 14.93
C ALA A 258 14.72 -0.24 14.91
N VAL A 259 14.42 1.05 15.11
CA VAL A 259 13.06 1.59 15.30
C VAL A 259 12.56 2.24 14.00
N SER A 260 11.28 2.00 13.64
CA SER A 260 10.66 2.51 12.40
C SER A 260 10.38 4.00 12.40
N VAL A 261 10.25 4.59 13.58
CA VAL A 261 10.16 6.04 13.73
C VAL A 261 11.59 6.53 13.62
N GLN A 262 11.91 7.26 12.56
CA GLN A 262 13.14 8.05 12.47
C GLN A 262 12.74 9.45 12.04
N ASN A 263 13.64 10.42 12.18
CA ASN A 263 13.41 11.74 11.58
C ASN A 263 13.26 11.50 10.06
N PRO A 264 12.22 12.07 9.40
CA PRO A 264 12.05 11.94 7.96
C PRO A 264 13.34 12.25 7.21
#